data_AF-A0A7X2XVU9-F1
#
_entry.id   AF-A0A7X2XVU9-F1
#
_cell.length_a   1.000
_cell.length_b   1.000
_cell.length_c   1.000
_cell.angle_alpha   90.00
_cell.angle_beta   90.00
_cell.angle_gamma   90.00
#
_symmetry.space_group_name_H-M   'P 1'
#
loop_
_entity.id
_entity.type
_entity.pdbx_description
1 polymer ?
#
loop_
_entity_poly.entity_id
_entity_poly.type
_entity_poly.pdbx_seq_one_letter_code
_entity_poly.pdbx_strand_id
1 'polypeptide(L)' 'MYIMATFKKYEDRHGNERWSFQAYLGIDPATGKSVKTTRRGFKHKKEAQLAMNRLK' A
#
# COMPACT_ATOMS: atom_id res chain seq x y z
N MET A 1 17.63 2.69 1.54
CA MET A 1 16.24 3.16 1.73
C MET A 1 15.30 2.03 1.30
N TYR A 2 14.72 1.29 2.25
CA TYR A 2 13.85 0.14 1.96
C TYR A 2 12.39 0.60 1.80
N ILE A 3 11.90 0.61 0.55
CA ILE A 3 10.46 0.72 0.27
C ILE A 3 9.87 -0.70 0.42
N MET A 4 9.69 -1.15 1.66
CA MET A 4 9.00 -2.41 1.91
C MET A 4 7.50 -2.19 1.68
N ALA A 5 6.97 -2.80 0.62
CA ALA A 5 5.55 -2.84 0.34
C ALA A 5 4.99 -4.24 0.61
N THR A 6 4.00 -4.32 1.50
CA THR A 6 3.26 -5.55 1.74
C THR A 6 1.95 -5.51 0.96
N PHE A 7 1.67 -6.56 0.20
CA PHE A 7 0.42 -6.71 -0.54
C PHE A 7 -0.47 -7.72 0.17
N LYS A 8 -1.74 -7.38 0.39
CA LYS A 8 -2.71 -8.25 1.03
C LYS A 8 -3.99 -8.33 0.20
N LYS A 9 -4.52 -9.55 0.04
CA LYS A 9 -5.85 -9.80 -0.50
C LYS A 9 -6.86 -9.78 0.64
N TYR A 10 -8.02 -9.17 0.43
CA TYR A 10 -9.10 -9.11 1.42
C TYR A 10 -10.45 -9.08 0.69
N GLU A 11 -11.51 -9.54 1.35
CA GLU A 11 -12.88 -9.36 0.87
C GLU A 11 -13.47 -8.05 1.40
N ASP A 12 -14.16 -7.31 0.54
CA ASP A 12 -14.96 -6.17 0.97
C ASP A 12 -16.29 -6.61 1.61
N ARG A 13 -17.03 -5.65 2.18
CA ARG A 13 -18.34 -5.93 2.82
C ARG A 13 -19.35 -6.56 1.86
N HIS A 14 -19.15 -6.43 0.55
CA HIS A 14 -20.02 -6.95 -0.48
C HIS A 14 -19.55 -8.31 -1.03
N GLY A 15 -18.53 -8.93 -0.42
CA GLY A 15 -17.97 -10.22 -0.86
C GLY A 15 -17.08 -10.13 -2.09
N ASN A 16 -16.68 -8.92 -2.53
CA ASN A 16 -15.76 -8.81 -3.64
C ASN A 16 -14.32 -8.96 -3.16
N GLU A 17 -13.55 -9.75 -3.89
CA GLU A 17 -12.12 -9.86 -3.69
C GLU A 17 -11.42 -8.57 -4.09
N ARG A 18 -10.70 -7.97 -3.14
CA ARG A 18 -9.93 -6.75 -3.34
C ARG A 18 -8.49 -6.94 -2.88
N TRP A 19 -7.64 -6.07 -3.38
CA TRP A 19 -6.23 -5.99 -3.02
C TRP A 19 -5.97 -4.66 -2.29
N SER A 20 -5.08 -4.73 -1.32
CA SER A 20 -4.49 -3.58 -0.65
C SER A 20 -2.98 -3.71 -0.62
N PHE A 21 -2.32 -2.58 -0.46
CA PHE A 21 -0.91 -2.54 -0.14
C PHE A 21 -0.62 -1.52 0.95
N GLN A 22 0.42 -1.79 1.73
CA GLN A 22 1.00 -0.85 2.67
C GLN A 22 2.48 -0.70 2.35
N ALA A 23 2.92 0.53 2.12
CA ALA A 23 4.28 0.88 1.78
C ALA A 23 4.89 1.78 2.85
N TYR A 24 6.11 1.43 3.27
CA TYR A 24 6.93 2.28 4.13
C TYR A 24 7.67 3.32 3.28
N LEU A 25 7.43 4.61 3.53
CA LEU A 25 8.03 5.71 2.76
C LEU A 25 9.30 6.24 3.43
N GLY A 26 9.46 6.07 4.74
CA GLY A 26 10.63 6.54 5.48
C GLY A 26 10.28 7.06 6.87
N ILE A 27 11.18 7.85 7.42
CA ILE A 27 10.95 8.62 8.66
C ILE A 27 10.83 10.09 8.25
N ASP A 28 9.79 10.75 8.73
CA ASP A 28 9.64 12.19 8.59
C ASP A 28 10.72 12.87 9.44
N PRO A 29 11.64 13.65 8.84
CA PRO A 29 12.73 14.28 9.57
C PRO A 29 12.27 15.39 10.53
N ALA A 30 11.08 15.96 10.32
CA ALA A 30 10.54 17.03 11.16
C ALA A 30 9.87 16.49 12.44
N THR A 31 9.22 15.32 12.35
CA THR A 31 8.46 14.74 13.47
C THR A 31 9.09 13.48 14.06
N GLY A 32 10.08 12.89 13.38
CA GLY A 32 10.71 11.62 13.76
C GLY A 32 9.79 10.40 13.60
N LYS A 33 8.61 10.55 13.00
CA LYS A 33 7.61 9.48 12.86
C LYS A 33 7.80 8.70 11.57
N SER A 34 7.47 7.41 11.62
CA SER A 34 7.44 6.57 10.42
C SER A 34 6.29 7.00 9.50
N VAL A 35 6.65 7.35 8.27
CA VAL A 35 5.69 7.61 7.19
C VAL A 35 5.39 6.30 6.49
N LYS A 36 4.15 5.86 6.61
CA LYS A 36 3.59 4.72 5.89
C LYS A 36 2.39 5.16 5.09
N THR A 37 2.25 4.66 3.87
CA THR A 37 1.06 4.87 3.05
C THR A 37 0.36 3.54 2.84
N THR A 38 -0.94 3.52 3.07
CA THR A 38 -1.78 2.35 2.84
C THR A 38 -2.83 2.70 1.81
N ARG A 39 -2.89 1.93 0.73
CA ARG A 39 -3.94 2.06 -0.29
C ARG A 39 -4.66 0.73 -0.45
N ARG A 40 -5.97 0.79 -0.63
CA ARG A 40 -6.87 -0.37 -0.68
C ARG A 40 -7.95 -0.19 -1.74
N GLY A 41 -8.64 -1.26 -2.09
CA GLY A 41 -9.77 -1.26 -3.02
C GLY A 41 -9.42 -1.64 -4.45
N PHE A 42 -8.19 -2.07 -4.71
CA PHE A 42 -7.76 -2.54 -6.02
C PHE A 42 -8.51 -3.83 -6.38
N LYS A 43 -8.95 -3.97 -7.63
CA LYS A 43 -9.58 -5.23 -8.08
C LYS A 43 -8.52 -6.29 -8.32
N HIS A 44 -7.34 -5.87 -8.80
CA HIS A 44 -6.25 -6.78 -9.13
C HIS A 44 -4.94 -6.44 -8.42
N LYS A 45 -4.12 -7.46 -8.14
CA LYS A 45 -2.75 -7.29 -7.60
C LYS A 45 -1.89 -6.38 -8.49
N LYS A 46 -2.05 -6.46 -9.81
CA LYS A 46 -1.32 -5.63 -10.78
C LYS A 46 -1.63 -4.13 -10.60
N GLU A 47 -2.88 -3.76 -10.32
CA GLU A 47 -3.26 -2.37 -10.06
C GLU A 47 -2.62 -1.85 -8.77
N ALA A 48 -2.61 -2.68 -7.72
CA ALA A 48 -1.94 -2.35 -6.48
C ALA A 48 -0.43 -2.15 -6.68
N GLN A 49 0.22 -3.02 -7.48
CA GLN A 49 1.63 -2.89 -7.82
C GLN A 49 1.92 -1.63 -8.66
N LEU A 50 1.06 -1.31 -9.62
CA LEU A 50 1.20 -0.11 -10.45
C LEU A 50 1.04 1.17 -9.62
N ALA A 51 0.09 1.18 -8.69
CA ALA A 51 -0.09 2.27 -7.74
C ALA A 51 1.12 2.39 -6.79
N MET A 52 1.72 1.28 -6.36
CA MET A 52 2.97 1.28 -5.60
C MET A 52 4.13 1.86 -6.41
N ASN A 53 4.28 1.46 -7.67
CA ASN A 53 5.36 1.97 -8.54
C ASN A 53 5.24 3.48 -8.79
N ARG A 54 4.03 4.05 -8.76
CA ARG A 54 3.79 5.50 -8.86
C ARG A 54 4.18 6.29 -7.60
N LEU A 55 4.47 5.61 -6.48
CA LEU A 55 4.92 6.22 -5.23
C LEU A 55 6.44 6.28 -5.10
N LYS A 56 7.18 5.60 -5.99
CA LYS A 56 8.63 5.70 -6.11
C LYS A 56 8.99 6.96 -6.90
#